data_AF-M7SWA1-F1
#
_entry.id   AF-M7SWA1-F1
#
_cell.length_a   1.000
_cell.length_b   1.000
_cell.length_c   1.000
_cell.angle_alpha   90.00
_cell.angle_beta   90.00
_cell.angle_gamma   90.00
#
_symmetry.space_group_name_H-M   'P 1'
#
loop_
_entity.id
_entity.type
_entity.pdbx_description
1 polymer ?
#
loop_
_entity_poly.entity_id
_entity_poly.type
_entity_poly.pdbx_seq_one_letter_code
_entity_poly.pdbx_strand_id
1 'polypeptide(L)'
;MGPTPTIILGSAQAAWDLLEKRGAKYSSRPRFIMGGELLSGGMRGLMAPYGAFWRRWRKQLHSGFMQRQSEVYRPIQSLESKVLMHDLLKSPDEFRTHLERYAASVIVTVTYGRRVEDVRTDIVVQRNGESMGRLTSVK
;
A
#
# COMPACT_ATOMS: atom_id res chain seq x y z
N MET A 1 -6.26 8.13 21.67
CA MET A 1 -5.76 9.14 20.70
C MET A 1 -6.96 9.93 20.23
N GLY A 2 -7.11 11.17 20.73
CA GLY A 2 -8.42 11.79 20.94
C GLY A 2 -9.11 11.28 22.22
N PRO A 3 -10.42 11.53 22.42
CA PRO A 3 -11.16 11.14 23.62
C PRO A 3 -11.37 9.62 23.77
N THR A 4 -11.13 8.85 22.71
CA THR A 4 -11.25 7.39 22.72
C THR A 4 -10.08 6.72 23.45
N PRO A 5 -10.34 5.87 24.47
CA PRO A 5 -9.32 5.04 25.10
C PRO A 5 -8.59 4.20 24.06
N THR A 6 -7.27 4.19 24.10
CA THR A 6 -6.43 3.48 23.14
C THR A 6 -5.39 2.68 23.88
N ILE A 7 -5.29 1.40 23.57
CA ILE A 7 -4.28 0.51 24.16
C ILE A 7 -3.11 0.43 23.19
N ILE A 8 -1.91 0.74 23.68
CA ILE A 8 -0.66 0.63 22.92
C ILE A 8 0.03 -0.69 23.33
N LEU A 9 0.32 -1.53 22.35
CA LEU A 9 1.05 -2.79 22.57
C LEU A 9 2.55 -2.50 22.53
N GLY A 10 3.19 -2.51 23.70
CA GLY A 10 4.62 -2.18 23.84
C GLY A 10 5.58 -3.36 23.66
N SER A 11 5.09 -4.60 23.56
CA SER A 11 5.92 -5.79 23.43
C SER A 11 5.53 -6.66 22.23
N ALA A 12 6.52 -7.30 21.62
CA ALA A 12 6.31 -8.22 20.51
C ALA A 12 5.41 -9.40 20.92
N GLN A 13 5.58 -9.91 22.15
CA GLN A 13 4.76 -11.00 22.68
C GLN A 13 3.28 -10.60 22.76
N ALA A 14 2.97 -9.40 23.28
CA ALA A 14 1.60 -8.91 23.34
C ALA A 14 0.99 -8.73 21.94
N ALA A 15 1.78 -8.21 20.99
CA ALA A 15 1.36 -8.08 19.60
C ALA A 15 1.05 -9.44 18.96
N TRP A 16 1.90 -10.45 19.15
CA TRP A 16 1.67 -11.81 18.66
C TRP A 16 0.41 -12.44 19.27
N ASP A 17 0.28 -12.38 20.60
CA ASP A 17 -0.84 -13.03 21.28
C ASP A 17 -2.19 -12.36 20.97
N LEU A 18 -2.22 -11.07 20.70
CA LEU A 18 -3.46 -10.33 20.40
C LEU A 18 -3.74 -10.26 18.89
N LEU A 19 -2.77 -9.88 18.07
CA LEU A 19 -3.01 -9.58 16.66
C LEU A 19 -2.88 -10.80 15.76
N GLU A 20 -2.05 -11.79 16.12
CA GLU A 20 -1.88 -13.02 15.34
C GLU A 20 -2.83 -14.11 15.86
N LYS A 21 -2.59 -14.64 17.06
CA LYS A 21 -3.38 -15.74 17.63
C LYS A 21 -4.86 -15.39 17.80
N ARG A 22 -5.17 -14.12 18.08
CA ARG A 22 -6.53 -13.62 18.33
C ARG A 22 -6.95 -12.56 17.32
N GLY A 23 -6.35 -12.55 16.12
CA GLY A 23 -6.60 -11.52 15.11
C GLY A 23 -8.06 -11.34 14.72
N ALA A 24 -8.85 -12.42 14.70
CA ALA A 24 -10.29 -12.34 14.41
C ALA A 24 -11.07 -11.43 15.38
N LYS A 25 -10.56 -11.21 16.61
CA LYS A 25 -11.17 -10.33 17.62
C LYS A 25 -10.62 -8.90 17.55
N TYR A 26 -9.32 -8.74 17.31
CA TYR A 26 -8.62 -7.46 17.51
C TYR A 26 -8.18 -6.76 16.22
N SER A 27 -8.26 -7.41 15.05
CA SER A 27 -7.72 -6.88 13.79
C SER A 27 -8.72 -6.07 12.96
N SER A 28 -9.93 -5.79 13.45
CA SER A 28 -10.86 -4.89 12.75
C SER A 28 -10.31 -3.46 12.66
N ARG A 29 -10.76 -2.69 11.66
CA ARG A 29 -10.35 -1.30 11.48
C ARG A 29 -11.36 -0.35 12.12
N PRO A 30 -10.89 0.71 12.82
CA PRO A 30 -11.78 1.79 13.26
C PRO A 30 -12.37 2.52 12.04
N ARG A 31 -13.42 3.32 12.27
CA ARG A 31 -14.06 4.11 11.20
C ARG A 31 -13.09 5.21 10.71
N PHE A 32 -12.72 5.16 9.43
CA PHE A 32 -11.89 6.16 8.78
C PHE A 32 -12.74 7.09 7.89
N ILE A 33 -13.14 8.26 8.41
CA ILE A 33 -14.00 9.20 7.68
C ILE A 33 -13.28 9.74 6.42
N MET A 34 -12.09 10.32 6.59
CA MET A 34 -11.35 10.91 5.47
C MET A 34 -10.90 9.85 4.46
N GLY A 35 -10.17 8.84 4.93
CA GLY A 35 -9.58 7.81 4.06
C GLY A 35 -10.54 6.76 3.53
N GLY A 36 -11.54 6.40 4.32
CA GLY A 36 -12.52 5.36 3.99
C GLY A 36 -13.75 5.96 3.30
N GLU A 37 -14.43 6.91 3.92
CA GLU A 37 -15.72 7.41 3.41
C GLU A 37 -15.54 8.48 2.33
N LEU A 38 -14.86 9.59 2.63
CA LEU A 38 -14.81 10.74 1.71
C LEU A 38 -13.93 10.49 0.48
N LEU A 39 -12.72 9.96 0.67
CA LEU A 39 -11.78 9.75 -0.44
C LEU A 39 -12.04 8.47 -1.26
N SER A 40 -12.87 7.54 -0.76
CA SER A 40 -13.07 6.25 -1.45
C SER A 40 -14.51 5.75 -1.51
N GLY A 41 -15.48 6.47 -0.96
CA GLY A 41 -16.88 6.02 -0.93
C GLY A 41 -17.07 4.69 -0.19
N GLY A 42 -16.24 4.40 0.81
CA GLY A 42 -16.21 3.12 1.52
C GLY A 42 -15.54 1.97 0.77
N MET A 43 -14.95 2.21 -0.41
CA MET A 43 -14.38 1.15 -1.26
C MET A 43 -12.90 0.83 -0.98
N ARG A 44 -12.23 1.59 -0.10
CA ARG A 44 -10.85 1.33 0.29
C ARG A 44 -10.75 0.18 1.29
N GLY A 45 -10.61 -1.04 0.78
CA GLY A 45 -10.59 -2.26 1.59
C GLY A 45 -9.50 -2.32 2.68
N LEU A 46 -8.37 -1.62 2.50
CA LEU A 46 -7.33 -1.50 3.55
C LEU A 46 -7.85 -0.83 4.83
N MET A 47 -8.81 0.08 4.68
CA MET A 47 -9.42 0.87 5.77
C MET A 47 -10.78 0.31 6.18
N ALA A 48 -11.27 -0.74 5.52
CA ALA A 48 -12.59 -1.28 5.79
C ALA A 48 -12.62 -2.08 7.10
N PRO A 49 -13.69 -1.94 7.92
CA PRO A 49 -13.88 -2.77 9.09
C PRO A 49 -14.07 -4.24 8.68
N TYR A 50 -13.74 -5.16 9.59
CA TYR A 50 -13.90 -6.58 9.32
C TYR A 50 -15.37 -6.91 9.05
N GLY A 51 -15.64 -7.58 7.93
CA GLY A 51 -17.00 -7.84 7.47
C GLY A 51 -17.03 -8.53 6.11
N ALA A 52 -18.22 -8.72 5.54
CA ALA A 52 -18.39 -9.40 4.25
C ALA A 52 -17.65 -8.67 3.11
N PHE A 53 -17.70 -7.33 3.10
CA PHE A 53 -16.97 -6.51 2.13
C PHE A 53 -15.46 -6.73 2.23
N TRP A 54 -14.87 -6.57 3.42
CA TRP A 54 -13.44 -6.77 3.64
C TRP A 54 -12.99 -8.18 3.25
N ARG A 55 -13.76 -9.22 3.60
CA ARG A 55 -13.44 -10.61 3.23
C ARG A 55 -13.41 -10.81 1.71
N ARG A 56 -14.40 -10.26 0.98
CA ARG A 56 -14.42 -10.32 -0.50
C ARG A 56 -13.24 -9.58 -1.10
N TRP A 57 -12.99 -8.34 -0.64
CA TRP A 57 -11.87 -7.54 -1.11
C TRP A 57 -10.53 -8.24 -0.86
N ARG A 58 -10.31 -8.75 0.35
CA ARG A 58 -9.08 -9.46 0.73
C ARG A 58 -8.87 -10.71 -0.11
N LYS A 59 -9.93 -11.47 -0.40
CA LYS A 59 -9.87 -12.66 -1.27
C LYS A 59 -9.37 -12.30 -2.67
N GLN A 60 -9.94 -11.27 -3.29
CA GLN A 60 -9.56 -10.82 -4.63
C GLN A 60 -8.14 -10.26 -4.67
N LEU A 61 -7.77 -9.43 -3.69
CA LEU A 61 -6.40 -8.93 -3.58
C LEU A 61 -5.41 -10.10 -3.40
N HIS A 62 -5.74 -11.07 -2.54
CA HIS A 62 -4.84 -12.18 -2.30
C HIS A 62 -4.64 -13.04 -3.54
N SER A 63 -5.68 -13.30 -4.34
CA SER A 63 -5.53 -14.11 -5.54
C SER A 63 -4.57 -13.52 -6.56
N GLY A 64 -4.44 -12.20 -6.63
CA GLY A 64 -3.49 -11.52 -7.52
C GLY A 64 -2.08 -11.34 -6.95
N PHE A 65 -1.93 -11.33 -5.62
CA PHE A 65 -0.67 -11.00 -4.93
C PHE A 65 -0.19 -12.08 -3.96
N MET A 66 -0.68 -13.31 -4.10
CA MET A 66 -0.18 -14.46 -3.36
C MET A 66 1.19 -14.90 -3.89
N GLN A 67 1.92 -15.69 -3.10
CA GLN A 67 3.32 -16.06 -3.36
C GLN A 67 3.55 -16.68 -4.74
N ARG A 68 2.63 -17.52 -5.23
CA ARG A 68 2.78 -18.11 -6.56
C ARG A 68 2.51 -17.10 -7.70
N GLN A 69 1.68 -16.08 -7.49
CA GLN A 69 1.54 -15.02 -8.51
C GLN A 69 2.75 -14.08 -8.54
N SER A 70 3.45 -13.88 -7.42
CA SER A 70 4.62 -13.01 -7.41
C SER A 70 5.75 -13.51 -8.32
N GLU A 71 5.80 -14.82 -8.59
CA GLU A 71 6.75 -15.41 -9.56
C GLU A 71 6.51 -14.93 -10.98
N VAL A 72 5.24 -14.76 -11.38
CA VAL A 72 4.85 -14.25 -12.70
C VAL A 72 5.31 -12.80 -12.90
N TYR A 73 5.45 -12.04 -11.81
CA TYR A 73 5.89 -10.64 -11.85
C TYR A 73 7.42 -10.47 -11.80
N ARG A 74 8.20 -11.55 -11.65
CA ARG A 74 9.68 -11.48 -11.64
C ARG A 74 10.28 -10.79 -12.87
N PRO A 75 9.80 -11.03 -14.11
CA PRO A 75 10.32 -10.33 -15.28
C PRO A 75 10.11 -8.81 -15.21
N ILE A 76 8.97 -8.37 -14.68
CA ILE A 76 8.67 -6.94 -14.46
C ILE A 76 9.64 -6.35 -13.44
N GLN A 77 9.80 -7.01 -12.28
CA GLN A 77 10.74 -6.56 -11.25
C GLN A 77 12.17 -6.51 -11.78
N SER A 78 12.62 -7.54 -12.50
CA SER A 78 13.97 -7.59 -13.09
C SER A 78 14.21 -6.46 -14.08
N LEU A 79 13.23 -6.16 -14.95
CA LEU A 79 13.32 -5.03 -15.87
C LEU A 79 13.44 -3.71 -15.11
N GLU A 80 12.56 -3.46 -14.13
CA GLU A 80 12.58 -2.23 -13.36
C GLU A 80 13.84 -2.08 -12.51
N SER A 81 14.42 -3.19 -12.01
CA SER A 81 15.69 -3.18 -11.29
C SER A 81 16.84 -2.75 -12.18
N LYS A 82 16.87 -3.19 -13.45
CA LYS A 82 17.91 -2.75 -14.41
C LYS A 82 17.82 -1.25 -14.68
N VAL A 83 16.61 -0.72 -14.81
CA VAL A 83 16.39 0.73 -14.99
C VAL A 83 16.83 1.49 -13.73
N LEU A 84 16.44 1.02 -12.54
CA LEU A 84 16.89 1.60 -11.27
C LEU A 84 18.42 1.65 -11.17
N MET A 85 19.11 0.56 -11.48
CA MET A 85 20.57 0.51 -11.46
C MET A 85 21.19 1.51 -12.43
N HIS A 86 20.64 1.60 -13.64
CA HIS A 86 21.09 2.57 -14.64
C HIS A 86 20.90 4.02 -14.17
N ASP A 87 19.75 4.33 -13.56
CA ASP A 87 19.44 5.68 -13.08
C ASP A 87 20.32 6.06 -11.88
N LEU A 88 20.58 5.11 -10.97
CA LEU A 88 21.52 5.29 -9.86
C LEU A 88 22.96 5.53 -10.32
N LEU A 89 23.38 4.90 -11.43
CA LEU A 89 24.70 5.15 -12.01
C LEU A 89 24.81 6.55 -12.64
N LYS A 90 23.70 7.10 -13.15
CA LYS A 90 23.68 8.42 -13.81
C LYS A 90 23.50 9.57 -12.83
N SER A 91 22.62 9.44 -11.85
CA SER A 91 22.30 10.48 -10.88
C SER A 91 22.06 9.87 -9.49
N PRO A 92 23.13 9.44 -8.79
CA PRO A 92 23.03 8.78 -7.50
C PRO A 92 22.40 9.69 -6.42
N ASP A 93 22.54 11.01 -6.52
CA ASP A 93 21.95 11.96 -5.58
C ASP A 93 20.41 11.95 -5.59
N GLU A 94 19.81 11.49 -6.69
CA GLU A 94 18.35 11.33 -6.84
C GLU A 94 17.85 9.94 -6.46
N PHE A 95 18.63 9.13 -5.72
CA PHE A 95 18.31 7.74 -5.38
C PHE A 95 16.88 7.53 -4.86
N ARG A 96 16.36 8.47 -4.06
CA ARG A 96 15.01 8.40 -3.51
C ARG A 96 13.96 8.41 -4.62
N THR A 97 14.07 9.33 -5.56
CA THR A 97 13.17 9.42 -6.72
C THR A 97 13.24 8.14 -7.55
N HIS A 98 14.45 7.59 -7.74
CA HIS A 98 14.65 6.36 -8.51
C HIS A 98 13.99 5.15 -7.84
N LEU A 99 14.10 5.03 -6.52
CA LEU A 99 13.43 3.99 -5.73
C LEU A 99 11.91 4.15 -5.76
N GLU A 100 11.41 5.38 -5.67
CA GLU A 100 9.98 5.68 -5.79
C GLU A 100 9.46 5.30 -7.20
N ARG A 101 10.20 5.64 -8.27
CA ARG A 101 9.89 5.25 -9.65
C ARG A 101 9.89 3.74 -9.84
N TYR A 102 10.88 3.04 -9.29
CA TYR A 102 10.93 1.57 -9.32
C TYR A 102 9.67 0.97 -8.70
N ALA A 103 9.36 1.35 -7.45
CA ALA A 103 8.20 0.81 -6.74
C ALA A 103 6.88 1.14 -7.46
N ALA A 104 6.73 2.38 -7.95
CA ALA A 104 5.57 2.82 -8.70
C ALA A 104 5.42 2.06 -10.03
N SER A 105 6.48 1.93 -10.82
CA SER A 105 6.41 1.26 -12.11
C SER A 105 6.09 -0.22 -11.96
N VAL A 106 6.66 -0.91 -10.96
CA VAL A 106 6.33 -2.32 -10.70
C VAL A 106 4.85 -2.49 -10.39
N ILE A 107 4.30 -1.72 -9.44
CA ILE A 107 2.90 -1.91 -9.03
C ILE A 107 1.93 -1.49 -10.14
N VAL A 108 2.20 -0.40 -10.87
CA VAL A 108 1.34 0.08 -11.96
C VAL A 108 1.39 -0.88 -13.15
N THR A 109 2.55 -1.48 -13.45
CA THR A 109 2.65 -2.50 -14.51
C THR A 109 1.83 -3.74 -14.15
N VAL A 110 1.92 -4.20 -12.89
CA VAL A 110 1.15 -5.36 -12.42
C VAL A 110 -0.36 -5.09 -12.40
N THR A 111 -0.78 -3.87 -12.03
CA THR A 111 -2.21 -3.56 -11.81
C THR A 111 -2.93 -2.96 -13.02
N TYR A 112 -2.21 -2.22 -13.88
CA TYR A 112 -2.77 -1.49 -15.03
C TYR A 112 -2.10 -1.85 -16.36
N GLY A 113 -1.11 -2.74 -16.37
CA GLY A 113 -0.46 -3.20 -17.60
C GLY A 113 0.42 -2.16 -18.29
N ARG A 114 0.76 -1.05 -17.61
CA ARG A 114 1.61 0.02 -18.16
C ARG A 114 2.74 0.40 -17.19
N ARG A 115 3.84 0.90 -17.73
CA ARG A 115 5.01 1.35 -16.94
C ARG A 115 4.86 2.80 -16.48
N VAL A 116 5.65 3.16 -15.46
CA VAL A 116 5.83 4.53 -14.99
C VAL A 116 7.25 4.98 -15.36
N GLU A 117 7.33 5.98 -16.21
CA GLU A 117 8.62 6.55 -16.65
C GLU A 117 9.13 7.61 -15.67
N ASP A 118 8.25 8.49 -15.22
CA ASP A 118 8.57 9.53 -14.23
C ASP A 118 7.43 9.71 -13.23
N VAL A 119 7.75 9.59 -11.94
CA VAL A 119 6.81 9.78 -10.82
C VAL A 119 6.28 11.21 -10.73
N ARG A 120 7.03 12.18 -11.27
CA ARG A 120 6.67 13.60 -11.27
C ARG A 120 5.63 13.94 -12.32
N THR A 121 5.42 13.11 -13.34
CA THR A 121 4.47 13.37 -14.43
C THR A 121 3.38 12.31 -14.53
N ASP A 122 3.58 11.13 -13.94
CA ASP A 122 2.59 10.07 -13.97
C ASP A 122 1.33 10.41 -13.17
N ILE A 123 0.19 10.47 -13.86
CA ILE A 123 -1.10 10.86 -13.29
C ILE A 123 -1.57 9.95 -12.14
N VAL A 124 -1.27 8.65 -12.20
CA VAL A 124 -1.68 7.70 -11.15
C VAL A 124 -0.82 7.93 -9.91
N VAL A 125 0.48 8.13 -10.08
CA VAL A 125 1.40 8.40 -8.98
C VAL A 125 1.10 9.73 -8.32
N GLN A 126 0.92 10.80 -9.10
CA GLN A 126 0.57 12.12 -8.59
C GLN A 126 -0.74 12.11 -7.81
N ARG A 127 -1.82 11.55 -8.38
CA ARG A 127 -3.12 11.48 -7.69
C ARG A 127 -3.07 10.65 -6.42
N ASN A 128 -2.27 9.58 -6.40
CA ASN A 128 -2.05 8.81 -5.18
C ASN A 128 -1.30 9.64 -4.13
N GLY A 129 -0.24 10.36 -4.52
CA GLY A 129 0.49 11.29 -3.66
C GLY A 129 -0.41 12.38 -3.07
N GLU A 130 -1.24 13.02 -3.88
CA GLU A 130 -2.23 14.02 -3.43
C GLU A 130 -3.23 13.43 -2.43
N SER A 131 -3.73 12.23 -2.72
CA SER A 131 -4.67 11.52 -1.83
C SER A 131 -4.02 11.19 -0.49
N MET A 132 -2.73 10.79 -0.49
CA MET A 132 -1.96 10.55 0.72
C MET A 132 -1.68 11.85 1.49
N GLY A 133 -1.39 12.95 0.81
CA GLY A 133 -1.26 14.26 1.42
C GLY A 133 -2.52 14.70 2.17
N ARG A 134 -3.70 14.48 1.57
CA ARG A 134 -5.01 14.76 2.21
C ARG A 134 -5.31 13.85 3.41
N LEU A 135 -4.79 12.63 3.40
CA LEU A 135 -4.90 11.69 4.52
C LEU A 135 -4.08 12.13 5.73
N THR A 136 -2.88 12.67 5.49
CA THR A 136 -1.93 13.06 6.54
C THR A 136 -2.08 14.51 6.99
N SER A 137 -2.77 15.35 6.22
CA SER A 137 -3.00 16.77 6.56
C SER A 137 -4.04 16.97 7.67
N VAL A 138 -4.73 15.90 8.09
CA VAL A 138 -5.77 15.96 9.13
C VAL A 138 -5.07 15.90 10.49
N LYS A 139 -4.88 17.07 11.09
CA LYS A 139 -4.58 17.22 12.53
C LYS A 139 -5.87 17.10 13.34
#